data_AF-A0A3B9I142-F1
#
_entry.id   AF-A0A3B9I142-F1
#
_cell.length_a   1.000
_cell.length_b   1.000
_cell.length_c   1.000
_cell.angle_alpha   90.00
_cell.angle_beta   90.00
_cell.angle_gamma   90.00
#
_symmetry.space_group_name_H-M   'P 1'
#
loop_
_entity.id
_entity.type
_entity.pdbx_description
1 polymer ?
#
loop_
_entity_poly.entity_id
_entity_poly.type
_entity_poly.pdbx_seq_one_letter_code
_entity_poly.pdbx_strand_id
1 'polypeptide(L)'
;MYSRKLRFPAIISVLLLSMLLMSGCEKQQTMAQFVKISGTVEARTKPTDKFVPAAQQSFLPAGGAVRTMSESGADLLLAESKGIIEIKADTYFELPQSGSNVRQESGTIIYRINQDKGGFTIDTPHGVTGVLGTTFEISVGSDSTTVGVKEGKVSLTNRQGESRIVQAKEKLGIDASGMFSEKTVFDLKTDGFKYIKQNEKWVPAKE
;
A
#
# COMPACT_ATOMS: atom_id res chain seq x y z
N MET A 1 -65.24 -20.07 46.02
CA MET A 1 -64.82 -18.84 45.32
C MET A 1 -63.45 -18.43 45.89
N TYR A 2 -62.35 -18.86 45.27
CA TYR A 2 -60.99 -18.49 45.68
C TYR A 2 -60.10 -18.42 44.43
N SER A 3 -59.64 -17.21 44.12
CA SER A 3 -58.81 -16.83 42.98
C SER A 3 -57.36 -17.26 43.20
N ARG A 4 -56.77 -18.03 42.26
CA ARG A 4 -55.31 -18.21 42.17
C ARG A 4 -54.74 -17.18 41.19
N LYS A 5 -54.14 -16.13 41.73
CA LYS A 5 -53.39 -15.14 40.95
C LYS A 5 -52.09 -15.76 40.42
N LEU A 6 -51.93 -15.77 39.11
CA LEU A 6 -50.68 -16.03 38.40
C LEU A 6 -49.62 -15.03 38.88
N ARG A 7 -48.51 -15.51 39.44
CA ARG A 7 -47.34 -14.69 39.77
C ARG A 7 -46.35 -14.77 38.60
N PHE A 8 -46.42 -13.80 37.68
CA PHE A 8 -45.40 -13.54 36.66
C PHE A 8 -44.72 -12.20 36.97
N PRO A 9 -43.70 -12.15 37.83
CA PRO A 9 -42.63 -11.17 37.60
C PRO A 9 -41.29 -11.68 38.13
N ALA A 10 -40.51 -12.41 37.33
CA ALA A 10 -39.11 -12.69 37.64
C ALA A 10 -38.30 -13.08 36.41
N ILE A 11 -38.93 -13.72 35.42
CA ILE A 11 -38.22 -14.31 34.27
C ILE A 11 -37.86 -13.26 33.20
N ILE A 12 -38.59 -12.15 33.10
CA ILE A 12 -38.37 -11.12 32.06
C ILE A 12 -37.11 -10.27 32.35
N SER A 13 -36.69 -10.14 33.61
CA SER A 13 -35.56 -9.26 33.97
C SER A 13 -34.18 -9.88 33.75
N VAL A 14 -34.08 -11.21 33.60
CA VAL A 14 -32.79 -11.90 33.37
C VAL A 14 -32.47 -11.99 31.86
N LEU A 15 -33.49 -11.95 31.00
CA LEU A 15 -33.29 -12.06 29.55
C LEU A 15 -32.86 -10.74 28.86
N LEU A 16 -33.11 -9.59 29.50
CA LEU A 16 -32.73 -8.28 28.96
C LEU A 16 -31.30 -7.85 29.35
N LEU A 17 -30.66 -8.51 30.31
CA LEU A 17 -29.31 -8.17 30.77
C LEU A 17 -28.21 -9.01 30.08
N SER A 18 -28.57 -10.09 29.38
CA SER A 18 -27.63 -10.96 28.67
C SER A 18 -27.32 -10.51 27.23
N MET A 19 -28.02 -9.49 26.71
CA MET A 19 -27.91 -9.07 25.30
C MET A 19 -26.83 -8.00 25.03
N LEU A 20 -26.08 -7.57 26.05
CA LEU A 20 -25.10 -6.47 25.96
C LEU A 20 -23.63 -6.91 25.80
N LEU A 21 -23.34 -8.19 25.59
CA LEU A 21 -21.97 -8.71 25.45
C LEU A 21 -21.65 -9.27 24.05
N MET A 22 -22.25 -8.72 23.00
CA MET A 22 -21.77 -8.96 21.63
C MET A 22 -20.63 -7.99 21.35
N SER A 23 -19.46 -8.24 21.94
CA SER A 23 -18.21 -7.63 21.50
C SER A 23 -17.98 -8.06 20.06
N GLY A 24 -18.34 -7.17 19.11
CA GLY A 24 -18.09 -7.37 17.70
C GLY A 24 -16.61 -7.59 17.47
N CYS A 25 -16.22 -8.82 17.16
CA CYS A 25 -14.91 -9.12 16.61
C CYS A 25 -14.91 -8.54 15.20
N GLU A 26 -14.51 -7.27 15.08
CA GLU A 26 -14.35 -6.61 13.79
C GLU A 26 -13.23 -7.34 13.04
N LYS A 27 -13.59 -8.23 12.11
CA LYS A 27 -12.63 -8.93 11.25
C LYS A 27 -11.98 -7.89 10.36
N GLN A 28 -10.77 -7.46 10.75
CA GLN A 28 -9.98 -6.55 9.95
C GLN A 28 -9.60 -7.24 8.63
N GLN A 29 -9.97 -6.63 7.51
CA GLN A 29 -9.77 -7.21 6.19
C GLN A 29 -8.27 -7.28 5.87
N THR A 30 -7.76 -8.48 5.60
CA THR A 30 -6.41 -8.68 5.07
C THR A 30 -6.33 -8.14 3.65
N MET A 31 -5.34 -7.29 3.38
CA MET A 31 -5.19 -6.64 2.09
C MET A 31 -3.85 -6.96 1.39
N ALA A 32 -2.83 -7.38 2.15
CA ALA A 32 -1.59 -7.90 1.58
C ALA A 32 -0.91 -8.92 2.50
N GLN A 33 0.07 -9.63 1.96
CA GLN A 33 0.93 -10.56 2.69
C GLN A 33 2.40 -10.28 2.39
N PHE A 34 3.26 -10.26 3.40
CA PHE A 34 4.71 -10.21 3.23
C PHE A 34 5.21 -11.53 2.66
N VAL A 35 5.71 -11.52 1.43
CA VAL A 35 6.27 -12.73 0.79
C VAL A 35 7.80 -12.76 0.81
N LYS A 36 8.44 -11.60 0.98
CA LYS A 36 9.89 -11.46 1.15
C LYS A 36 10.21 -10.27 2.04
N ILE A 37 11.20 -10.42 2.91
CA ILE A 37 11.73 -9.34 3.74
C ILE A 37 13.27 -9.40 3.71
N SER A 38 13.92 -8.24 3.64
CA SER A 38 15.36 -8.10 3.77
C SER A 38 15.68 -6.84 4.59
N GLY A 39 16.65 -6.93 5.50
CA GLY A 39 17.04 -5.83 6.38
C GLY A 39 15.94 -5.46 7.39
N THR A 40 15.95 -4.20 7.83
CA THR A 40 14.99 -3.67 8.82
C THR A 40 13.71 -3.18 8.15
N VAL A 41 12.67 -4.01 8.23
CA VAL A 41 11.32 -3.67 7.78
C VAL A 41 10.38 -3.65 8.97
N GLU A 42 9.61 -2.60 9.10
CA GLU A 42 8.62 -2.45 10.16
C GLU A 42 7.23 -2.24 9.57
N ALA A 43 6.22 -2.73 10.27
CA ALA A 43 4.83 -2.57 9.90
C ALA A 43 3.99 -2.17 11.11
N ARG A 44 2.86 -1.51 10.83
CA ARG A 44 1.78 -1.29 11.78
C ARG A 44 0.48 -1.81 11.19
N THR A 45 -0.38 -2.39 12.02
CA THR A 45 -1.65 -2.98 11.59
C THR A 45 -2.81 -1.98 11.58
N LYS A 46 -2.72 -0.89 12.35
CA LYS A 46 -3.73 0.19 12.39
C LYS A 46 -3.03 1.56 12.38
N PRO A 47 -3.73 2.64 12.01
CA PRO A 47 -3.20 4.02 12.07
C PRO A 47 -2.62 4.43 13.43
N THR A 48 -3.22 3.94 14.51
CA THR A 48 -2.83 4.27 15.88
C THR A 48 -1.77 3.33 16.46
N ASP A 49 -1.45 2.24 15.77
CA ASP A 49 -0.49 1.26 16.27
C ASP A 49 0.95 1.76 16.08
N LYS A 50 1.83 1.33 16.98
CA LYS A 50 3.27 1.54 16.80
C LYS A 50 3.78 0.63 15.67
N PHE A 51 4.80 1.12 14.96
CA PHE A 51 5.57 0.27 14.06
C PHE A 51 6.33 -0.78 14.87
N VAL A 52 6.23 -2.03 14.43
CA VAL A 52 6.94 -3.18 14.96
C VAL A 52 7.63 -3.93 13.82
N PRO A 53 8.69 -4.71 14.08
CA PRO A 53 9.34 -5.50 13.04
C PRO A 53 8.34 -6.37 12.28
N ALA A 54 8.37 -6.30 10.95
CA ALA A 54 7.54 -7.12 10.09
C ALA A 54 8.09 -8.55 10.02
N ALA A 55 7.19 -9.53 9.98
CA ALA A 55 7.56 -10.94 9.85
C ALA A 55 7.22 -11.46 8.46
N GLN A 56 8.09 -12.30 7.89
CA GLN A 56 7.79 -12.96 6.62
C GLN A 56 6.53 -13.82 6.77
N GLN A 57 5.71 -13.89 5.71
CA GLN A 57 4.40 -14.56 5.66
C GLN A 57 3.30 -13.92 6.53
N SER A 58 3.60 -12.86 7.29
CA SER A 58 2.58 -12.10 8.02
C SER A 58 1.68 -11.30 7.09
N PHE A 59 0.50 -10.93 7.58
CA PHE A 59 -0.51 -10.20 6.82
C PHE A 59 -0.51 -8.72 7.18
N LEU A 60 -0.70 -7.88 6.16
CA LEU A 60 -0.95 -6.46 6.31
C LEU A 60 -2.45 -6.19 6.06
N PRO A 61 -3.21 -5.76 7.08
CA PRO A 61 -4.62 -5.49 6.93
C PRO A 61 -4.89 -4.10 6.34
N ALA A 62 -6.17 -3.81 6.07
CA ALA A 62 -6.64 -2.47 5.73
C ALA A 62 -6.20 -1.44 6.79
N GLY A 63 -5.72 -0.27 6.32
CA GLY A 63 -5.12 0.79 7.14
C GLY A 63 -3.72 0.45 7.69
N GLY A 64 -3.18 -0.72 7.34
CA GLY A 64 -1.83 -1.11 7.69
C GLY A 64 -0.80 -0.38 6.84
N ALA A 65 0.37 -0.11 7.43
CA ALA A 65 1.48 0.55 6.76
C ALA A 65 2.78 -0.20 6.96
N VAL A 66 3.70 -0.02 6.01
CA VAL A 66 5.06 -0.56 5.99
C VAL A 66 6.03 0.60 5.85
N ARG A 67 7.13 0.53 6.60
CA ARG A 67 8.30 1.35 6.38
C ARG A 67 9.56 0.49 6.31
N THR A 68 10.43 0.84 5.37
CA THR A 68 11.73 0.21 5.15
C THR A 68 12.82 1.21 5.53
N MET A 69 13.83 0.74 6.24
CA MET A 69 15.02 1.54 6.55
C MET A 69 16.05 1.44 5.42
N SER A 70 17.23 2.04 5.61
CA SER A 70 18.34 1.93 4.67
C SER A 70 18.78 0.47 4.49
N GLU A 71 19.16 0.11 3.26
CA GLU A 71 19.56 -1.25 2.87
C GLU A 71 18.52 -2.35 3.18
N SER A 72 17.24 -1.98 3.25
CA SER A 72 16.14 -2.92 3.49
C SER A 72 15.13 -2.95 2.33
N GLY A 73 14.22 -3.91 2.37
CA GLY A 73 13.16 -4.04 1.37
C GLY A 73 12.17 -5.14 1.71
N ALA A 74 10.97 -5.05 1.11
CA ALA A 74 9.91 -6.03 1.31
C ALA A 74 9.11 -6.24 0.03
N ASP A 75 8.71 -7.49 -0.23
CA ASP A 75 7.74 -7.80 -1.28
C ASP A 75 6.40 -8.10 -0.61
N LEU A 76 5.34 -7.43 -1.07
CA LEU A 76 3.97 -7.68 -0.66
C LEU A 76 3.18 -8.30 -1.81
N LEU A 77 2.53 -9.44 -1.54
CA LEU A 77 1.48 -9.99 -2.38
C LEU A 77 0.16 -9.32 -2.00
N LEU A 78 -0.47 -8.60 -2.94
CA LEU A 78 -1.76 -7.97 -2.72
C LEU A 78 -2.89 -9.01 -2.74
N ALA A 79 -3.92 -8.78 -1.92
CA ALA A 79 -5.10 -9.65 -1.82
C ALA A 79 -5.75 -9.91 -3.19
N GLU A 80 -6.48 -11.02 -3.28
CA GLU A 80 -7.15 -11.49 -4.51
C GLU A 80 -6.22 -11.66 -5.72
N SER A 81 -4.92 -11.83 -5.44
CA SER A 81 -3.86 -11.87 -6.45
C SER A 81 -3.87 -10.63 -7.35
N LYS A 82 -4.15 -9.45 -6.79
CA LYS A 82 -4.15 -8.17 -7.54
C LYS A 82 -2.77 -7.82 -8.11
N GLY A 83 -1.71 -8.28 -7.47
CA GLY A 83 -0.34 -8.05 -7.94
C GLY A 83 0.68 -8.25 -6.84
N ILE A 84 1.94 -7.97 -7.18
CA ILE A 84 3.05 -7.93 -6.24
C ILE A 84 3.64 -6.52 -6.27
N ILE A 85 3.93 -5.96 -5.10
CA ILE A 85 4.68 -4.72 -4.97
C ILE A 85 6.00 -5.00 -4.27
N GLU A 86 7.07 -4.42 -4.79
CA GLU A 86 8.44 -4.55 -4.29
C GLU A 86 8.87 -3.20 -3.72
N ILE A 87 8.85 -3.12 -2.39
CA ILE A 87 9.13 -1.94 -1.59
C ILE A 87 10.65 -1.87 -1.36
N LYS A 88 11.29 -0.80 -1.83
CA LYS A 88 12.74 -0.59 -1.72
C LYS A 88 13.11 0.05 -0.39
N ALA A 89 14.38 0.35 -0.20
CA ALA A 89 14.87 1.03 1.00
C ALA A 89 14.23 2.42 1.17
N ASP A 90 14.23 2.94 2.39
CA ASP A 90 13.83 4.30 2.73
C ASP A 90 12.43 4.69 2.19
N THR A 91 11.49 3.74 2.26
CA THR A 91 10.17 3.83 1.63
C THR A 91 9.06 3.72 2.68
N TYR A 92 8.00 4.53 2.52
CA TYR A 92 6.77 4.42 3.29
C TYR A 92 5.58 4.11 2.38
N PHE A 93 4.86 3.03 2.71
CA PHE A 93 3.69 2.57 1.98
C PHE A 93 2.54 2.25 2.93
N GLU A 94 1.31 2.59 2.54
CA GLU A 94 0.12 2.32 3.33
C GLU A 94 -1.04 1.81 2.47
N LEU A 95 -1.73 0.82 3.01
CA LEU A 95 -2.97 0.29 2.44
C LEU A 95 -4.17 1.14 2.89
N PRO A 96 -5.20 1.30 2.04
CA PRO A 96 -6.36 2.08 2.41
C PRO A 96 -7.02 1.51 3.68
N GLN A 97 -7.41 2.40 4.59
CA GLN A 97 -8.35 2.04 5.65
C GLN A 97 -9.78 1.94 5.09
N SER A 98 -10.12 2.80 4.12
CA SER A 98 -11.38 2.84 3.39
C SER A 98 -11.13 3.27 1.95
N GLY A 99 -11.99 2.86 1.02
CA GLY A 99 -11.80 3.14 -0.41
C GLY A 99 -10.80 2.19 -1.07
N SER A 100 -10.21 2.60 -2.20
CA SER A 100 -9.37 1.74 -3.05
C SER A 100 -7.93 2.21 -3.21
N ASN A 101 -7.60 3.42 -2.77
CA ASN A 101 -6.30 4.02 -3.07
C ASN A 101 -5.27 3.60 -2.04
N VAL A 102 -4.13 3.10 -2.50
CA VAL A 102 -2.96 2.93 -1.64
C VAL A 102 -2.17 4.23 -1.60
N ARG A 103 -1.34 4.40 -0.57
CA ARG A 103 -0.54 5.62 -0.38
C ARG A 103 0.95 5.29 -0.37
N GLN A 104 1.73 5.96 -1.21
CA GLN A 104 3.20 5.94 -1.17
C GLN A 104 3.68 7.35 -0.80
N GLU A 105 4.20 7.50 0.40
CA GLU A 105 4.57 8.81 0.94
C GLU A 105 6.03 9.18 0.62
N SER A 106 6.90 8.17 0.48
CA SER A 106 8.33 8.35 0.21
C SER A 106 8.94 7.09 -0.39
N GLY A 107 10.15 7.24 -0.96
CA GLY A 107 10.98 6.15 -1.43
C GLY A 107 10.49 5.56 -2.75
N THR A 108 10.88 4.33 -3.04
CA THR A 108 10.62 3.70 -4.34
C THR A 108 9.92 2.37 -4.21
N ILE A 109 8.92 2.17 -5.06
CA ILE A 109 8.17 0.92 -5.16
C ILE A 109 8.06 0.51 -6.62
N ILE A 110 8.37 -0.76 -6.89
CA ILE A 110 8.10 -1.40 -8.17
C ILE A 110 6.77 -2.14 -8.07
N TYR A 111 5.80 -1.70 -8.86
CA TYR A 111 4.45 -2.26 -8.93
C TYR A 111 4.34 -3.22 -10.10
N ARG A 112 3.79 -4.42 -9.84
CA ARG A 112 3.42 -5.40 -10.86
C ARG A 112 1.94 -5.76 -10.66
N ILE A 113 1.06 -5.00 -11.31
CA ILE A 113 -0.39 -5.09 -11.14
C ILE A 113 -1.00 -5.92 -12.28
N ASN A 114 -1.86 -6.88 -11.91
CA ASN A 114 -2.52 -7.77 -12.86
C ASN A 114 -3.70 -7.07 -13.56
N GLN A 115 -3.86 -7.29 -14.86
CA GLN A 115 -4.83 -6.57 -15.70
C GLN A 115 -6.29 -6.95 -15.43
N ASP A 116 -6.54 -8.18 -15.01
CA ASP A 116 -7.86 -8.77 -14.79
C ASP A 116 -8.47 -8.45 -13.41
N LYS A 117 -7.73 -7.69 -12.57
CA LYS A 117 -8.09 -7.41 -11.17
C LYS A 117 -8.62 -5.99 -10.93
N GLY A 118 -9.00 -5.31 -12.01
CA GLY A 118 -9.53 -3.94 -11.98
C GLY A 118 -8.46 -2.88 -11.80
N GLY A 119 -8.91 -1.63 -11.62
CA GLY A 119 -8.03 -0.48 -11.43
C GLY A 119 -7.21 -0.57 -10.14
N PHE A 120 -6.05 0.09 -10.16
CA PHE A 120 -5.22 0.31 -8.99
C PHE A 120 -4.75 1.77 -8.97
N THR A 121 -4.97 2.44 -7.84
CA THR A 121 -4.71 3.87 -7.70
C THR A 121 -3.75 4.09 -6.54
N ILE A 122 -2.70 4.88 -6.77
CA ILE A 122 -1.69 5.23 -5.78
C ILE A 122 -1.69 6.74 -5.59
N ASP A 123 -1.89 7.16 -4.35
CA ASP A 123 -1.74 8.54 -3.92
C ASP A 123 -0.27 8.76 -3.50
N THR A 124 0.34 9.80 -4.06
CA THR A 124 1.66 10.32 -3.65
C THR A 124 1.49 11.76 -3.21
N PRO A 125 2.48 12.37 -2.52
CA PRO A 125 2.42 13.78 -2.19
C PRO A 125 2.14 14.64 -3.42
N HIS A 126 2.83 14.41 -4.54
CA HIS A 126 2.79 15.32 -5.70
C HIS A 126 1.64 15.05 -6.68
N GLY A 127 0.98 13.90 -6.58
CA GLY A 127 -0.07 13.52 -7.52
C GLY A 127 -0.60 12.12 -7.32
N VAL A 128 -1.55 11.76 -8.18
CA VAL A 128 -2.24 10.48 -8.15
C VAL A 128 -1.89 9.69 -9.40
N THR A 129 -1.65 8.40 -9.25
CA THR A 129 -1.44 7.49 -10.38
C THR A 129 -2.56 6.47 -10.46
N GLY A 130 -3.09 6.23 -11.65
CA GLY A 130 -4.10 5.20 -11.92
C GLY A 130 -3.60 4.24 -13.00
N VAL A 131 -3.75 2.94 -12.76
CA VAL A 131 -3.28 1.88 -13.67
C VAL A 131 -4.33 0.79 -13.88
N LEU A 132 -4.18 0.09 -15.00
CA LEU A 132 -4.91 -1.13 -15.33
C LEU A 132 -3.93 -2.11 -15.97
N GLY A 133 -3.46 -3.12 -15.22
CA GLY A 133 -2.51 -4.11 -15.73
C GLY A 133 -1.18 -3.49 -16.17
N THR A 134 -0.28 -3.20 -15.23
CA THR A 134 0.92 -2.40 -15.53
C THR A 134 2.09 -2.83 -14.66
N THR A 135 3.28 -2.87 -15.26
CA THR A 135 4.55 -2.95 -14.52
C THR A 135 5.26 -1.61 -14.60
N PHE A 136 5.43 -0.97 -13.45
CA PHE A 136 5.95 0.40 -13.36
C PHE A 136 6.65 0.63 -12.03
N GLU A 137 7.47 1.67 -11.99
CA GLU A 137 8.14 2.17 -10.79
C GLU A 137 7.58 3.54 -10.44
N ILE A 138 7.37 3.79 -9.15
CA ILE A 138 7.17 5.13 -8.61
C ILE A 138 8.29 5.42 -7.62
N SER A 139 8.96 6.55 -7.82
CA SER A 139 9.98 7.09 -6.91
C SER A 139 9.49 8.44 -6.36
N VAL A 140 9.36 8.54 -5.05
CA VAL A 140 8.85 9.73 -4.33
C VAL A 140 9.96 10.30 -3.46
N GLY A 141 10.43 11.48 -3.83
CA GLY A 141 11.35 12.31 -3.03
C GLY A 141 10.60 13.43 -2.31
N SER A 142 11.36 14.31 -1.64
CA SER A 142 10.82 15.52 -0.99
C SER A 142 10.16 16.48 -1.99
N ASP A 143 10.77 16.60 -3.17
CA ASP A 143 10.44 17.66 -4.12
C ASP A 143 9.82 17.16 -5.42
N SER A 144 9.67 15.84 -5.58
CA SER A 144 9.06 15.27 -6.78
C SER A 144 8.56 13.84 -6.61
N THR A 145 7.63 13.46 -7.50
CA THR A 145 7.24 12.08 -7.78
C THR A 145 7.61 11.77 -9.23
N THR A 146 8.34 10.68 -9.46
CA THR A 146 8.66 10.19 -10.80
C THR A 146 8.02 8.84 -11.05
N VAL A 147 7.42 8.67 -12.24
CA VAL A 147 6.82 7.42 -12.69
C VAL A 147 7.57 6.92 -13.93
N GLY A 148 8.08 5.70 -13.87
CA GLY A 148 8.69 4.99 -15.01
C GLY A 148 7.87 3.76 -15.37
N VAL A 149 7.50 3.59 -16.63
CA VAL A 149 6.61 2.49 -17.05
C VAL A 149 7.39 1.48 -17.88
N LYS A 150 7.46 0.23 -17.41
CA LYS A 150 8.06 -0.86 -18.16
C LYS A 150 7.07 -1.45 -19.17
N GLU A 151 5.85 -1.71 -18.73
CA GLU A 151 4.80 -2.35 -19.52
C GLU A 151 3.43 -1.81 -19.10
N GLY A 152 2.53 -1.63 -20.08
CA GLY A 152 1.21 -1.04 -19.86
C GLY A 152 1.23 0.47 -19.98
N LYS A 153 0.38 1.15 -19.20
CA LYS A 153 0.29 2.61 -19.16
C LYS A 153 -0.16 3.09 -17.78
N VAL A 154 0.35 4.25 -17.39
CA VAL A 154 -0.04 4.92 -16.15
C VAL A 154 -0.70 6.25 -16.50
N SER A 155 -1.86 6.54 -15.91
CA SER A 155 -2.39 7.90 -15.86
C SER A 155 -1.80 8.59 -14.64
N LEU A 156 -1.03 9.65 -14.85
CA LEU A 156 -0.44 10.45 -13.78
C LEU A 156 -1.14 11.82 -13.75
N THR A 157 -1.76 12.14 -12.62
CA THR A 157 -2.56 13.36 -12.42
C THR A 157 -1.92 14.22 -11.34
N ASN A 158 -1.63 15.48 -11.65
CA ASN A 158 -1.08 16.42 -10.67
C ASN A 158 -2.19 16.99 -9.75
N ARG A 159 -1.80 17.76 -8.74
CA ARG A 159 -2.74 18.39 -7.78
C ARG A 159 -3.68 19.41 -8.43
N GLN A 160 -3.32 19.94 -9.60
CA GLN A 160 -4.13 20.86 -10.38
C GLN A 160 -5.19 20.15 -11.24
N GLY A 161 -5.17 18.81 -11.28
CA GLY A 161 -6.10 18.00 -12.07
C GLY A 161 -5.66 17.75 -13.52
N GLU A 162 -4.50 18.26 -13.95
CA GLU A 162 -3.93 17.92 -15.26
C GLU A 162 -3.45 16.46 -15.23
N SER A 163 -3.86 15.70 -16.24
CA SER A 163 -3.53 14.28 -16.38
C SER A 163 -2.67 14.04 -17.61
N ARG A 164 -1.61 13.25 -17.46
CA ARG A 164 -0.75 12.78 -18.56
C ARG A 164 -0.63 11.26 -18.53
N ILE A 165 -0.67 10.64 -19.71
CA ILE A 165 -0.43 9.21 -19.85
C ILE A 165 1.06 8.96 -20.02
N VAL A 166 1.63 8.08 -19.20
CA VAL A 166 2.99 7.55 -19.33
C VAL A 166 2.88 6.13 -19.90
N GLN A 167 3.45 5.91 -21.09
CA GLN A 167 3.41 4.63 -21.79
C GLN A 167 4.67 3.79 -21.49
N ALA A 168 4.64 2.52 -21.90
CA ALA A 168 5.80 1.65 -21.83
C ALA A 168 7.06 2.32 -22.41
N LYS A 169 8.17 2.18 -21.68
CA LYS A 169 9.48 2.79 -21.92
C LYS A 169 9.52 4.31 -21.77
N GLU A 170 8.51 4.93 -21.17
CA GLU A 170 8.52 6.35 -20.82
C GLU A 170 8.69 6.56 -19.31
N LYS A 171 9.29 7.70 -18.96
CA LYS A 171 9.35 8.27 -17.62
C LYS A 171 8.73 9.66 -17.62
N LEU A 172 8.06 10.02 -16.54
CA LEU A 172 7.51 11.36 -16.32
C LEU A 172 7.56 11.72 -14.83
N GLY A 173 7.98 12.95 -14.51
CA GLY A 173 7.97 13.49 -13.15
C GLY A 173 6.90 14.55 -12.95
N ILE A 174 6.49 14.73 -11.69
CA ILE A 174 5.80 15.91 -11.17
C ILE A 174 6.65 16.47 -10.04
N ASP A 175 6.96 17.76 -10.07
CA ASP A 175 7.67 18.44 -8.98
C ASP A 175 6.72 18.96 -7.87
N ALA A 176 7.29 19.54 -6.81
CA ALA A 176 6.54 20.10 -5.68
C ALA A 176 5.56 21.22 -6.07
N SER A 177 5.81 21.92 -7.18
CA SER A 177 4.91 22.95 -7.72
C SER A 177 3.74 22.36 -8.52
N GLY A 178 3.78 21.05 -8.80
CA GLY A 178 2.79 20.34 -9.61
C GLY A 178 3.09 20.40 -11.11
N MET A 179 4.26 20.89 -11.50
CA MET A 179 4.67 20.95 -12.90
C MET A 179 5.19 19.59 -13.36
N PHE A 180 4.76 19.19 -14.55
CA PHE A 180 5.28 17.99 -15.20
C PHE A 180 6.66 18.23 -15.81
N SER A 181 7.56 17.26 -15.67
CA SER A 181 8.80 17.23 -16.45
C SER A 181 8.52 16.94 -17.93
N GLU A 182 9.56 17.03 -18.75
CA GLU A 182 9.54 16.38 -20.06
C GLU A 182 9.53 14.85 -19.89
N LYS A 183 8.93 14.16 -20.87
CA LYS A 183 9.00 12.71 -20.93
C LYS A 183 10.38 12.27 -21.40
N THR A 184 10.93 11.26 -20.77
CA THR A 184 12.21 10.64 -21.19
C THR A 184 12.04 9.13 -21.37
N VAL A 185 13.07 8.47 -21.91
CA VAL A 185 13.12 7.01 -21.98
C VAL A 185 13.25 6.42 -20.56
N PHE A 186 12.66 5.24 -20.36
CA PHE A 186 12.75 4.43 -19.15
C PHE A 186 13.04 2.96 -19.48
N ASP A 187 14.01 2.38 -18.78
CA ASP A 187 14.18 0.94 -18.65
C ASP A 187 14.35 0.57 -17.17
N LEU A 188 13.40 -0.20 -16.63
CA LEU A 188 13.42 -0.64 -15.23
C LEU A 188 14.73 -1.35 -14.83
N LYS A 189 15.45 -1.97 -15.78
CA LYS A 189 16.72 -2.64 -15.49
C LYS A 189 17.89 -1.66 -15.31
N THR A 190 17.90 -0.59 -16.09
CA THR A 190 19.02 0.37 -16.12
C THR A 190 18.73 1.65 -15.35
N ASP A 191 17.46 1.99 -15.17
CA ASP A 191 17.01 3.26 -14.62
C ASP A 191 16.22 3.07 -13.34
N GLY A 192 15.73 1.85 -13.06
CA GLY A 192 15.06 1.53 -11.80
C GLY A 192 16.03 1.42 -10.62
N PHE A 193 15.49 1.27 -9.41
CA PHE A 193 16.28 1.20 -8.16
C PHE A 193 17.37 0.13 -8.24
N LYS A 194 18.62 0.55 -8.50
CA LYS A 194 19.77 -0.33 -8.64
C LYS A 194 20.24 -0.77 -7.27
N TYR A 195 20.42 -2.08 -7.11
CA TYR A 195 21.36 -2.61 -6.13
C TYR A 195 22.56 -3.15 -6.89
N ILE A 196 23.76 -2.67 -6.56
CA ILE A 196 25.01 -3.30 -7.01
C ILE A 196 25.44 -4.32 -5.96
N LYS A 197 25.96 -5.47 -6.40
CA LYS A 197 26.53 -6.46 -5.49
C LYS A 197 27.96 -6.05 -5.16
N GLN A 198 28.22 -5.61 -3.93
CA GLN A 198 29.56 -5.32 -3.41
C GLN A 198 29.87 -6.27 -2.26
N ASN A 199 30.99 -6.99 -2.34
CA ASN A 199 31.45 -7.91 -1.28
C ASN A 199 30.34 -8.87 -0.80
N GLU A 200 29.65 -9.51 -1.76
CA GLU A 200 28.52 -10.43 -1.51
C GLU A 200 27.25 -9.82 -0.87
N LYS A 201 27.26 -8.52 -0.57
CA LYS A 201 26.13 -7.77 -0.05
C LYS A 201 25.47 -6.94 -1.17
N TRP A 202 24.14 -6.91 -1.19
CA TRP A 202 23.39 -6.04 -2.08
C TRP A 202 23.39 -4.63 -1.49
N VAL A 203 24.03 -3.68 -2.16
CA VAL A 203 24.06 -2.27 -1.74
C VAL A 203 23.33 -1.41 -2.78
N PRO A 204 22.52 -0.42 -2.38
CA PRO A 204 21.89 0.49 -3.33
C PRO A 204 22.98 1.20 -4.14
N ALA A 205 22.82 1.28 -5.45
CA ALA A 205 23.70 2.08 -6.28
C ALA A 205 23.43 3.54 -5.91
N LYS A 206 24.41 4.20 -5.31
CA LYS A 206 24.38 5.65 -5.19
C LYS A 206 24.44 6.25 -6.60
N GLU A 207 23.59 7.26 -6.84
CA GLU A 207 23.80 8.20 -7.95
C GLU A 207 25.18 8.86 -7.85
#